data_AF-A0A3D8S0Z5-F1
#
_entry.id   AF-A0A3D8S0Z5-F1
#
_cell.length_a   1.000
_cell.length_b   1.000
_cell.length_c   1.000
_cell.angle_alpha   90.00
_cell.angle_beta   90.00
_cell.angle_gamma   90.00
#
_symmetry.space_group_name_H-M   'P 1'
#
loop_
_entity.id
_entity.type
_entity.pdbx_description
1 polymer ?
#
loop_
_entity_poly.entity_id
_entity_poly.type
_entity_poly.pdbx_seq_one_letter_code
_entity_poly.pdbx_strand_id
1 'polypeptide(L)'
;MLSKFFLAAIAIFSGIVAAVPAGKPTGGPGIARLDVYSSYLCPNNTSVPPTDGSAGTLRTVSITENTCTQIALPFGSALTSSLTQAPKTGTAGCYVQIFTASGCGLTLDNQYHGFAFNGVGVGAHMFCANNPDIPYGAAELICA
;
A
#
# COMPACT_ATOMS: atom_id res chain seq x y z
N MET A 1 -32.62 -47.34 54.47
CA MET A 1 -32.46 -45.88 54.60
C MET A 1 -31.01 -45.56 54.23
N LEU A 2 -30.71 -45.53 52.94
CA LEU A 2 -30.49 -44.35 52.09
C LEU A 2 -29.15 -43.62 52.33
N SER A 3 -28.21 -44.01 51.45
CA SER A 3 -26.91 -43.43 51.09
C SER A 3 -26.91 -41.90 50.94
N LYS A 4 -25.83 -41.25 51.40
CA LYS A 4 -25.49 -39.87 51.04
C LYS A 4 -24.26 -39.87 50.13
N PHE A 5 -24.52 -39.91 48.82
CA PHE A 5 -23.55 -39.56 47.79
C PHE A 5 -23.36 -38.04 47.78
N PHE A 6 -22.13 -37.58 48.01
CA PHE A 6 -21.71 -36.21 47.72
C PHE A 6 -21.61 -36.06 46.20
N LEU A 7 -22.51 -35.29 45.58
CA LEU A 7 -22.38 -34.85 44.19
C LEU A 7 -21.40 -33.66 44.12
N ALA A 8 -20.34 -33.80 43.35
CA ALA A 8 -19.49 -32.68 42.94
C ALA A 8 -20.18 -31.89 41.82
N ALA A 9 -20.34 -30.58 41.99
CA ALA A 9 -20.83 -29.68 40.96
C ALA A 9 -19.68 -29.35 39.97
N ILE A 10 -19.73 -29.93 38.77
CA ILE A 10 -18.88 -29.51 37.65
C ILE A 10 -19.57 -28.33 36.97
N ALA A 11 -19.03 -27.13 37.15
CA ALA A 11 -19.41 -25.96 36.38
C ALA A 11 -18.85 -26.09 34.96
N ILE A 12 -19.72 -26.38 33.99
CA ILE A 12 -19.38 -26.39 32.57
C ILE A 12 -19.34 -24.92 32.13
N PHE A 13 -18.14 -24.40 31.82
CA PHE A 13 -17.98 -23.12 31.15
C PHE A 13 -18.54 -23.22 29.72
N SER A 14 -19.83 -22.93 29.55
CA SER A 14 -20.46 -22.74 28.24
C SER A 14 -20.11 -21.35 27.71
N GLY A 15 -18.87 -21.18 27.25
CA GLY A 15 -18.42 -20.01 26.50
C GLY A 15 -18.84 -20.10 25.03
N ILE A 16 -20.13 -19.96 24.74
CA ILE A 16 -20.58 -19.62 23.38
C ILE A 16 -20.27 -18.15 23.13
N VAL A 17 -19.05 -17.86 22.67
CA VAL A 17 -18.78 -16.57 22.02
C VAL A 17 -19.64 -16.55 20.77
N ALA A 18 -20.67 -15.70 20.77
CA ALA A 18 -21.44 -15.42 19.57
C ALA A 18 -20.44 -14.99 18.48
N ALA A 19 -20.32 -15.81 17.44
CA ALA A 19 -19.51 -15.46 16.28
C ALA A 19 -20.09 -14.16 15.70
N VAL A 20 -19.38 -13.05 15.90
CA VAL A 20 -19.67 -11.82 15.17
C VAL A 20 -19.54 -12.19 13.70
N PRO A 21 -20.59 -12.06 12.88
CA PRO A 21 -20.49 -12.39 11.47
C PRO A 21 -19.36 -11.54 10.90
N ALA A 22 -18.25 -12.20 10.52
CA ALA A 22 -17.20 -11.56 9.77
C ALA A 22 -17.84 -11.07 8.48
N GLY A 23 -18.13 -9.77 8.42
CA GLY A 23 -18.67 -9.15 7.22
C GLY A 23 -17.80 -9.55 6.04
N LYS A 24 -18.43 -9.94 4.92
CA LYS A 24 -17.71 -10.22 3.68
C LYS A 24 -16.72 -9.07 3.45
N PRO A 25 -15.45 -9.35 3.11
CA PRO A 25 -14.52 -8.28 2.82
C PRO A 25 -15.12 -7.35 1.77
N THR A 26 -15.36 -6.11 2.17
CA THR A 26 -15.76 -5.02 1.28
C THR A 26 -14.49 -4.41 0.68
N GLY A 27 -14.57 -3.86 -0.54
CA GLY A 27 -13.42 -3.27 -1.24
C GLY A 27 -12.90 -4.12 -2.41
N GLY A 28 -12.35 -3.44 -3.41
CA GLY A 28 -11.69 -4.04 -4.57
C GLY A 28 -10.16 -4.03 -4.41
N PRO A 29 -9.39 -4.35 -5.47
CA PRO A 29 -7.95 -4.10 -5.43
C PRO A 29 -7.70 -2.62 -5.14
N GLY A 30 -6.68 -2.32 -4.35
CA GLY A 30 -6.21 -0.94 -4.19
C GLY A 30 -5.89 -0.33 -5.56
N ILE A 31 -6.16 0.96 -5.73
CA ILE A 31 -5.71 1.72 -6.91
C ILE A 31 -5.07 2.99 -6.39
N ALA A 32 -3.89 3.31 -6.92
CA ALA A 32 -3.19 4.54 -6.61
C ALA A 32 -2.89 5.33 -7.88
N ARG A 33 -2.94 6.65 -7.76
CA ARG A 33 -2.39 7.58 -8.72
C ARG A 33 -0.93 7.85 -8.33
N LEU A 34 0.01 7.54 -9.21
CA LEU A 34 1.42 7.87 -9.08
C LEU A 34 1.72 9.08 -9.98
N ASP A 35 2.22 10.15 -9.40
CA ASP A 35 2.65 11.36 -10.10
C ASP A 35 4.17 11.45 -10.09
N VAL A 36 4.73 11.75 -11.25
CA VAL A 36 6.17 11.87 -11.51
C VAL A 36 6.48 13.32 -11.90
N TYR A 37 7.48 13.90 -11.26
CA TYR A 37 7.88 15.29 -11.48
C TYR A 37 9.30 15.35 -12.03
N SER A 38 9.51 16.10 -13.11
CA SER A 38 10.82 16.25 -13.77
C SER A 38 11.59 17.50 -13.34
N SER A 39 10.93 18.45 -12.68
CA SER A 39 11.50 19.76 -12.33
C SER A 39 11.42 20.04 -10.84
N TYR A 40 11.30 18.99 -10.03
CA TYR A 40 11.20 19.05 -8.58
C TYR A 40 11.95 17.89 -7.94
N LEU A 41 12.65 18.19 -6.85
CA LEU A 41 13.21 17.22 -5.93
C LEU A 41 12.55 17.46 -4.57
N CYS A 42 12.09 16.39 -3.93
CA CYS A 42 11.57 16.40 -2.58
C CYS A 42 12.66 16.92 -1.61
N PRO A 43 12.47 18.08 -0.96
CA PRO A 43 13.41 18.59 0.04
C PRO A 43 13.47 17.71 1.29
N ASN A 44 12.36 17.03 1.59
CA ASN A 44 12.22 16.01 2.62
C ASN A 44 11.02 15.11 2.27
N ASN A 45 10.80 14.06 3.06
CA ASN A 45 9.75 13.07 2.81
C ASN A 45 8.32 13.60 3.04
N THR A 46 8.13 14.67 3.82
CA THR A 46 6.81 15.26 4.06
C THR A 46 6.47 16.42 3.12
N SER A 47 7.41 16.84 2.27
CA SER A 47 7.22 17.96 1.36
C SER A 47 6.25 17.59 0.24
N VAL A 48 5.27 18.46 0.00
CA VAL A 48 4.33 18.31 -1.11
C VAL A 48 4.85 19.09 -2.32
N PRO A 49 4.88 18.51 -3.53
CA PRO A 49 5.21 19.24 -4.75
C PRO A 49 4.31 20.49 -4.92
N PRO A 50 4.86 21.62 -5.41
CA PRO A 50 4.08 22.82 -5.69
C PRO A 50 2.89 22.57 -6.63
N THR A 51 1.73 23.16 -6.30
CA THR A 51 0.49 23.02 -7.08
C THR A 51 0.33 24.09 -8.16
N ASP A 52 1.23 25.08 -8.21
CA ASP A 52 1.24 26.17 -9.20
C ASP A 52 1.82 25.74 -10.56
N GLY A 53 2.17 24.47 -10.72
CA GLY A 53 2.75 23.89 -11.93
C GLY A 53 4.28 23.96 -12.01
N SER A 54 4.94 24.66 -11.08
CA SER A 54 6.41 24.79 -11.07
C SER A 54 7.14 23.46 -10.87
N ALA A 55 6.47 22.45 -10.30
CA ALA A 55 7.04 21.12 -10.11
C ALA A 55 7.29 20.36 -11.44
N GLY A 56 6.62 20.74 -12.52
CA GLY A 56 6.74 20.10 -13.83
C GLY A 56 6.34 18.62 -13.79
N THR A 57 5.03 18.35 -13.71
CA THR A 57 4.52 16.97 -13.78
C THR A 57 4.85 16.35 -15.12
N LEU A 58 5.74 15.36 -15.11
CA LEU A 58 6.15 14.60 -16.29
C LEU A 58 5.07 13.61 -16.72
N ARG A 59 4.50 12.90 -15.74
CA ARG A 59 3.52 11.84 -15.99
C ARG A 59 2.67 11.57 -14.75
N THR A 60 1.43 11.17 -15.01
CA THR A 60 0.52 10.59 -14.03
C THR A 60 0.12 9.19 -14.48
N VAL A 61 0.27 8.20 -13.61
CA VAL A 61 -0.02 6.79 -13.91
C VAL A 61 -0.96 6.23 -12.85
N SER A 62 -1.98 5.48 -13.27
CA SER A 62 -2.77 4.67 -12.34
C SER A 62 -2.08 3.31 -12.18
N ILE A 63 -1.76 2.95 -10.94
CA ILE A 63 -1.23 1.62 -10.58
C ILE A 63 -2.28 0.87 -9.79
N THR A 64 -2.50 -0.40 -10.14
CA THR A 64 -3.46 -1.27 -9.48
C THR A 64 -2.73 -2.29 -8.64
N GLU A 65 -3.32 -2.67 -7.52
CA GLU A 65 -2.78 -3.68 -6.62
C GLU A 65 -2.43 -4.98 -7.37
N ASN A 66 -1.24 -5.53 -7.10
CA ASN A 66 -0.71 -6.76 -7.69
C ASN A 66 -0.69 -6.74 -9.24
N THR A 67 -0.57 -5.55 -9.83
CA THR A 67 -0.47 -5.37 -11.28
C THR A 67 0.78 -4.58 -11.63
N CYS A 68 1.67 -5.21 -12.39
CA CYS A 68 2.87 -4.54 -12.88
C CYS A 68 2.55 -3.50 -13.95
N THR A 69 2.94 -2.26 -13.69
CA THR A 69 2.73 -1.13 -14.59
C THR A 69 4.06 -0.61 -15.07
N GLN A 70 4.31 -0.65 -16.38
CA GLN A 70 5.53 -0.09 -16.95
C GLN A 70 5.53 1.44 -16.85
N ILE A 71 6.62 1.99 -16.32
CA ILE A 71 6.85 3.42 -16.21
C ILE A 71 8.26 3.74 -16.69
N ALA A 72 8.51 5.00 -17.05
CA ALA A 72 9.85 5.46 -17.37
C ALA A 72 10.15 6.63 -16.44
N LEU A 73 10.96 6.36 -15.41
CA LEU A 73 11.38 7.39 -14.46
C LEU A 73 12.78 7.86 -14.81
N PRO A 74 12.94 9.11 -15.28
CA PRO A 74 14.26 9.66 -15.49
C PRO A 74 14.97 9.86 -14.15
N PHE A 75 16.29 9.89 -14.21
CA PHE A 75 17.15 10.34 -13.12
C PHE A 75 16.69 11.71 -12.58
N GLY A 76 16.80 11.90 -11.26
CA GLY A 76 16.53 13.20 -10.62
C GLY A 76 15.06 13.60 -10.61
N SER A 77 14.15 12.65 -10.82
CA SER A 77 12.71 12.88 -10.69
C SER A 77 12.25 12.73 -9.23
N ALA A 78 11.15 13.41 -8.90
CA ALA A 78 10.41 13.19 -7.67
C ALA A 78 9.11 12.43 -7.94
N LEU A 79 8.64 11.71 -6.93
CA LEU A 79 7.48 10.84 -6.97
C LEU A 79 6.55 11.16 -5.79
N THR A 80 5.26 11.24 -6.07
CA THR A 80 4.21 11.20 -5.05
C THR A 80 3.12 10.25 -5.47
N SER A 81 2.39 9.69 -4.50
CA SER A 81 1.25 8.84 -4.83
C SER A 81 0.08 9.06 -3.88
N SER A 82 -1.14 8.83 -4.37
CA SER A 82 -2.38 8.90 -3.60
C SER A 82 -3.28 7.72 -3.93
N LEU A 83 -3.89 7.10 -2.91
CA LEU A 83 -4.89 6.06 -3.13
C LEU A 83 -6.15 6.70 -3.72
N THR A 84 -6.56 6.24 -4.90
CA THR A 84 -7.83 6.61 -5.54
C THR A 84 -8.93 5.59 -5.28
N GLN A 85 -8.54 4.36 -4.92
CA GLN A 85 -9.44 3.31 -4.43
C GLN A 85 -8.79 2.63 -3.22
N ALA A 86 -9.55 2.50 -2.13
CA ALA A 86 -9.12 1.75 -0.96
C ALA A 86 -8.99 0.25 -1.29
N PRO A 87 -7.98 -0.44 -0.72
CA PRO A 87 -7.82 -1.87 -0.86
C PRO A 87 -8.93 -2.61 -0.10
N LYS A 88 -8.89 -3.94 -0.19
CA LYS A 88 -9.81 -4.82 0.52
C LYS A 88 -9.81 -4.55 2.04
N THR A 89 -10.98 -4.56 2.66
CA THR A 89 -11.13 -4.44 4.11
C THR A 89 -10.29 -5.48 4.84
N GLY A 90 -9.50 -5.02 5.82
CA GLY A 90 -8.57 -5.83 6.58
C GLY A 90 -7.10 -5.67 6.16
N THR A 91 -6.81 -4.97 5.05
CA THR A 91 -5.45 -4.58 4.68
C THR A 91 -4.79 -3.73 5.76
N ALA A 92 -3.58 -4.09 6.17
CA ALA A 92 -2.82 -3.39 7.20
C ALA A 92 -2.05 -2.18 6.67
N GLY A 93 -1.59 -2.23 5.40
CA GLY A 93 -0.90 -1.13 4.75
C GLY A 93 -0.81 -1.27 3.23
N CYS A 94 -0.39 -0.19 2.58
CA CYS A 94 -0.09 -0.18 1.15
C CYS A 94 1.28 0.46 0.89
N TYR A 95 1.93 0.03 -0.18
CA TYR A 95 3.24 0.51 -0.62
C TYR A 95 3.28 0.60 -2.14
N VAL A 96 3.91 1.65 -2.69
CA VAL A 96 4.34 1.62 -4.09
C VAL A 96 5.70 0.96 -4.15
N GLN A 97 5.84 -0.07 -4.98
CA GLN A 97 7.12 -0.67 -5.32
C GLN A 97 7.52 -0.20 -6.71
N ILE A 98 8.73 0.35 -6.87
CA ILE A 98 9.28 0.73 -8.17
C ILE A 98 10.53 -0.10 -8.48
N PHE A 99 10.67 -0.52 -9.74
CA PHE A 99 11.62 -1.54 -10.19
C PHE A 99 12.59 -0.97 -11.22
N THR A 100 13.87 -1.35 -11.14
CA THR A 100 14.92 -0.85 -12.05
C THR A 100 14.74 -1.31 -13.49
N ALA A 101 14.16 -2.50 -13.70
CA ALA A 101 13.81 -3.02 -15.01
C ALA A 101 12.37 -2.66 -15.41
N SER A 102 12.00 -2.97 -16.65
CA SER A 102 10.65 -2.77 -17.21
C SER A 102 9.62 -3.82 -16.76
N GLY A 103 9.89 -4.54 -15.68
CA GLY A 103 8.99 -5.54 -15.10
C GLY A 103 9.10 -5.59 -13.58
N CYS A 104 8.15 -6.24 -12.92
CA CYS A 104 8.02 -6.28 -11.45
C CYS A 104 8.50 -7.61 -10.84
N GLY A 105 9.19 -8.44 -11.63
CA GLY A 105 9.78 -9.69 -11.14
C GLY A 105 11.13 -9.45 -10.48
N LEU A 106 11.31 -9.89 -9.24
CA LEU A 106 12.59 -9.76 -8.54
C LEU A 106 13.66 -10.68 -9.14
N THR A 107 14.75 -10.08 -9.58
CA THR A 107 15.96 -10.75 -10.05
C THR A 107 17.19 -10.05 -9.49
N LEU A 108 18.39 -10.58 -9.73
CA LEU A 108 19.63 -9.92 -9.31
C LEU A 108 19.80 -8.53 -9.94
N ASP A 109 19.30 -8.36 -11.18
CA ASP A 109 19.42 -7.12 -11.95
C ASP A 109 18.17 -6.22 -11.83
N ASN A 110 17.07 -6.76 -11.29
CA ASN A 110 15.82 -6.03 -11.08
C ASN A 110 15.56 -5.81 -9.59
N GLN A 111 16.14 -4.74 -9.08
CA GLN A 111 15.97 -4.30 -7.70
C GLN A 111 14.72 -3.43 -7.59
N TYR A 112 14.13 -3.40 -6.40
CA TYR A 112 12.97 -2.56 -6.13
C TYR A 112 13.18 -1.67 -4.92
N HIS A 113 12.46 -0.55 -4.92
CA HIS A 113 12.35 0.34 -3.78
C HIS A 113 10.88 0.50 -3.41
N GLY A 114 10.58 0.32 -2.13
CA GLY A 114 9.23 0.40 -1.59
C GLY A 114 8.99 1.70 -0.84
N PHE A 115 7.86 2.34 -1.08
CA PHE A 115 7.45 3.58 -0.42
C PHE A 115 6.07 3.42 0.19
N ALA A 116 6.00 3.56 1.51
CA ALA A 116 4.79 3.34 2.28
C ALA A 116 3.80 4.50 2.13
N PHE A 117 2.51 4.16 2.11
CA PHE A 117 1.43 5.10 2.32
C PHE A 117 1.21 5.36 3.82
N ASN A 118 0.72 6.56 4.16
CA ASN A 118 0.32 6.92 5.52
C ASN A 118 -1.08 6.42 5.92
N GLY A 119 -1.54 5.33 5.31
CA GLY A 119 -2.86 4.76 5.54
C GLY A 119 -3.36 3.94 4.35
N VAL A 120 -4.59 3.44 4.45
CA VAL A 120 -5.24 2.58 3.44
C VAL A 120 -6.57 3.15 2.93
N GLY A 121 -6.94 4.37 3.35
CA GLY A 121 -8.14 5.05 2.85
C GLY A 121 -7.91 5.71 1.50
N VAL A 122 -8.99 6.01 0.77
CA VAL A 122 -8.93 6.92 -0.38
C VAL A 122 -8.38 8.27 0.08
N GLY A 123 -7.42 8.82 -0.66
CA GLY A 123 -6.69 10.02 -0.27
C GLY A 123 -5.57 9.76 0.74
N ALA A 124 -5.28 8.52 1.14
CA ALA A 124 -4.00 8.24 1.78
C ALA A 124 -2.87 8.49 0.78
N HIS A 125 -1.74 8.98 1.26
CA HIS A 125 -0.64 9.44 0.44
C HIS A 125 0.66 8.74 0.79
N MET A 126 1.44 8.46 -0.25
CA MET A 126 2.85 8.16 -0.13
C MET A 126 3.61 9.46 0.15
N PHE A 127 4.59 9.40 1.05
CA PHE A 127 5.54 10.48 1.25
C PHE A 127 6.31 10.79 -0.04
N CYS A 128 6.78 12.03 -0.18
CA CYS A 128 7.53 12.44 -1.36
C CYS A 128 8.86 11.69 -1.42
N ALA A 129 9.14 11.07 -2.56
CA ALA A 129 10.34 10.30 -2.79
C ALA A 129 11.14 10.86 -3.95
N ASN A 130 12.46 10.95 -3.79
CA ASN A 130 13.35 11.22 -4.92
C ASN A 130 13.76 9.89 -5.54
N ASN A 131 13.71 9.84 -6.87
CA ASN A 131 14.33 8.76 -7.61
C ASN A 131 15.86 8.81 -7.35
N PRO A 132 16.49 7.76 -6.78
CA PRO A 132 17.93 7.67 -6.70
C PRO A 132 18.57 7.70 -8.10
N ASP A 133 19.89 7.74 -8.17
CA ASP A 133 20.65 8.00 -9.40
C ASP A 133 20.58 6.87 -10.48
N ILE A 134 19.50 6.08 -10.49
CA ILE A 134 19.26 4.92 -11.35
C ILE A 134 17.87 5.06 -12.00
N PRO A 135 17.70 4.75 -13.29
CA PRO A 135 16.38 4.74 -13.92
C PRO A 135 15.49 3.61 -13.40
N TYR A 136 14.18 3.84 -13.35
CA TYR A 136 13.18 2.79 -13.09
C TYR A 136 12.29 2.57 -14.32
N GLY A 137 11.90 1.30 -14.50
CA GLY A 137 11.14 0.82 -15.65
C GLY A 137 9.73 0.31 -15.32
N ALA A 138 9.41 0.07 -14.05
CA ALA A 138 8.10 -0.42 -13.64
C ALA A 138 7.72 0.00 -12.22
N ALA A 139 6.42 -0.03 -11.95
CA ALA A 139 5.83 0.18 -10.64
C ALA A 139 4.65 -0.77 -10.40
N GLU A 140 4.42 -1.08 -9.13
CA GLU A 140 3.32 -1.88 -8.66
C GLU A 140 2.81 -1.33 -7.32
N LEU A 141 1.50 -1.45 -7.09
CA LEU A 141 0.92 -1.22 -5.78
C LEU A 141 0.85 -2.57 -5.05
N ILE A 142 1.35 -2.63 -3.83
CA ILE A 142 1.20 -3.79 -2.95
C ILE A 142 0.43 -3.36 -1.71
N CYS A 143 -0.64 -4.07 -1.39
CA CYS A 143 -1.44 -3.85 -0.20
C CYS A 143 -1.59 -5.17 0.56
N ALA A 144 -1.20 -5.18 1.84
CA ALA A 144 -1.22 -6.36 2.71
C ALA A 144 -1.63 -5.96 4.13
#